data_AF-A0A1S3GWK6-F1
#
_entry.id   AF-A0A1S3GWK6-F1
#
_cell.length_a   1.000
_cell.length_b   1.000
_cell.length_c   1.000
_cell.angle_alpha   90.00
_cell.angle_beta   90.00
_cell.angle_gamma   90.00
#
_symmetry.space_group_name_H-M   'P 1'
#
loop_
_entity.id
_entity.type
_entity.pdbx_description
1 polymer ?
#
loop_
_entity_poly.entity_id
_entity_poly.type
_entity_poly.pdbx_seq_one_letter_code
_entity_poly.pdbx_strand_id
1 'polypeptide(L)'
;HRQLLKDSFMVELVEGARKLRHVFLFTDLLLCTKLKKQSGGKTQQYDCKWYIPLTDLSFQMVDESEAAPNIPLVPDEELDALKIKISQIKSDIQREK
;
A
#
# COMPACT_ATOMS: atom_id res chain seq x y z
N HIS A 1 -17.24 4.52 -22.15
CA HIS A 1 -16.16 3.50 -22.04
C HIS A 1 -15.47 3.67 -20.70
N ARG A 2 -15.14 2.57 -20.00
CA ARG A 2 -14.39 2.63 -18.74
C ARG A 2 -12.92 2.97 -19.03
N GLN A 3 -12.38 3.97 -18.35
CA GLN A 3 -10.97 4.39 -18.48
C GLN A 3 -10.32 4.50 -17.11
N LEU A 4 -9.04 4.13 -17.01
CA LEU A 4 -8.25 4.33 -15.80
C LEU A 4 -7.86 5.81 -15.70
N LEU A 5 -8.19 6.45 -14.58
CA LEU A 5 -7.86 7.85 -14.31
C LEU A 5 -6.61 7.98 -13.44
N LYS A 6 -6.48 7.12 -12.42
CA LYS A 6 -5.36 7.13 -11.48
C LYS A 6 -5.18 5.78 -10.81
N ASP A 7 -3.96 5.44 -10.47
CA ASP A 7 -3.64 4.33 -9.57
C ASP A 7 -2.62 4.78 -8.52
N SER A 8 -2.69 4.16 -7.34
CA SER A 8 -1.74 4.41 -6.26
C SER A 8 -1.71 3.24 -5.27
N PHE A 9 -0.55 3.02 -4.68
CA PHE A 9 -0.46 2.20 -3.48
C PHE A 9 -1.04 2.94 -2.28
N MET A 10 -1.85 2.24 -1.48
CA MET A 10 -2.48 2.75 -0.27
C MET A 10 -2.44 1.69 0.84
N VAL A 11 -2.61 2.14 2.09
CA VAL A 11 -2.72 1.24 3.24
C VAL A 11 -4.19 1.14 3.64
N GLU A 12 -4.77 -0.03 3.45
CA GLU A 12 -6.09 -0.36 3.96
C GLU A 12 -5.94 -0.81 5.42
N LEU A 13 -6.69 -0.16 6.31
CA LEU A 13 -6.82 -0.58 7.71
C LEU A 13 -7.95 -1.60 7.80
N VAL A 14 -7.61 -2.84 8.18
CA VAL A 14 -8.58 -3.92 8.39
C VAL A 14 -8.30 -4.49 9.76
N GLU A 15 -9.27 -4.39 10.68
CA GLU A 15 -9.26 -4.94 12.06
C GLU A 15 -7.86 -5.35 12.59
N GLY A 16 -7.11 -4.36 13.09
CA GLY A 16 -5.80 -4.57 13.71
C GLY A 16 -4.63 -4.78 12.75
N ALA A 17 -4.83 -4.70 11.44
CA ALA A 17 -3.79 -4.91 10.44
C ALA A 17 -3.75 -3.83 9.35
N ARG A 18 -2.54 -3.46 8.94
CA ARG A 18 -2.27 -2.65 7.75
C ARG A 18 -2.09 -3.58 6.55
N LYS A 19 -2.86 -3.37 5.48
CA LYS A 19 -2.73 -4.14 4.23
C LYS A 19 -2.32 -3.19 3.10
N LEU A 20 -1.18 -3.47 2.47
CA LEU A 20 -0.78 -2.77 1.26
C LEU A 20 -1.73 -3.17 0.11
N ARG A 21 -2.37 -2.17 -0.48
CA ARG A 21 -3.29 -2.31 -1.61
C ARG A 21 -2.80 -1.48 -2.78
N HIS A 22 -3.01 -1.98 -3.98
CA HIS A 22 -2.94 -1.16 -5.19
C HIS A 22 -4.37 -0.80 -5.59
N VAL A 23 -4.69 0.49 -5.53
CA VAL A 23 -6.04 1.02 -5.74
C VAL A 23 -6.08 1.72 -7.09
N PHE A 24 -7.10 1.42 -7.89
CA PHE A 24 -7.32 1.94 -9.22
C PHE A 24 -8.63 2.72 -9.27
N LEU A 25 -8.54 4.00 -9.64
CA LEU A 25 -9.68 4.86 -9.91
C LEU A 25 -9.98 4.81 -11.40
N PHE A 26 -11.12 4.20 -11.75
CA PHE A 26 -11.68 4.27 -13.09
C PHE A 26 -12.74 5.37 -13.17
N THR A 27 -13.17 5.71 -14.38
CA THR A 27 -14.23 6.70 -14.65
C THR A 27 -15.57 6.40 -13.98
N ASP A 28 -15.81 5.17 -13.54
CA ASP A 28 -17.10 4.70 -13.02
C ASP A 28 -17.00 3.82 -11.76
N LEU A 29 -15.79 3.44 -11.32
CA LEU A 29 -15.60 2.70 -10.07
C LEU A 29 -14.22 2.95 -9.44
N LEU A 30 -14.13 2.62 -8.15
CA LEU A 30 -12.88 2.44 -7.42
C LEU A 30 -12.64 0.94 -7.22
N LEU A 31 -11.47 0.44 -7.62
CA LEU A 31 -11.08 -0.97 -7.50
C LEU A 31 -9.90 -1.10 -6.54
N CYS A 32 -10.03 -1.97 -5.54
CA CYS A 32 -8.96 -2.30 -4.61
C CYS A 32 -8.41 -3.70 -4.87
N THR A 33 -7.08 -3.81 -4.91
CA THR A 33 -6.41 -5.08 -5.20
C THR A 33 -5.25 -5.37 -4.25
N LYS A 34 -4.90 -6.65 -4.13
CA LYS A 34 -3.66 -7.11 -3.51
C LYS A 34 -2.69 -7.56 -4.60
N LEU A 35 -1.52 -6.95 -4.67
CA LEU A 35 -0.43 -7.42 -5.53
C LEU A 35 0.11 -8.76 -5.00
N LYS A 36 0.16 -9.78 -5.85
CA LYS A 36 0.84 -11.05 -5.56
C LYS A 36 2.34 -10.88 -5.81
N LYS A 37 3.16 -11.18 -4.80
CA LYS A 37 4.61 -11.33 -5.00
C LYS A 37 4.83 -12.56 -5.89
N GLN A 38 5.44 -12.36 -7.04
CA GLN A 38 5.90 -13.46 -7.89
C GLN A 38 7.42 -13.56 -7.82
N SER A 39 7.92 -14.79 -7.67
CA SER A 39 9.33 -15.13 -7.87
C SER A 39 9.50 -15.56 -9.32
N GLY A 40 10.39 -14.89 -10.08
CA GLY A 40 10.80 -15.36 -11.42
C GLY A 40 10.24 -14.61 -12.64
N GLY A 41 10.19 -13.27 -12.64
CA GLY A 41 10.14 -12.45 -13.86
C GLY A 41 8.83 -12.45 -14.67
N LYS A 42 7.74 -13.01 -14.15
CA LYS A 42 6.41 -12.99 -14.79
C LYS A 42 5.65 -11.68 -14.49
N THR A 43 4.63 -11.40 -15.32
CA THR A 43 3.76 -10.21 -15.22
C THR A 43 3.08 -10.10 -13.85
N GLN A 44 3.02 -8.87 -13.32
CA GLN A 44 2.36 -8.55 -12.05
C GLN A 44 0.92 -9.09 -12.02
N GLN A 45 0.59 -9.87 -11.00
CA GLN A 45 -0.75 -10.42 -10.81
C GLN A 45 -1.43 -9.78 -9.61
N TYR A 46 -2.68 -9.38 -9.79
CA TYR A 46 -3.50 -8.76 -8.76
C TYR A 46 -4.66 -9.67 -8.38
N ASP A 47 -4.93 -9.77 -7.08
CA ASP A 47 -6.19 -10.31 -6.56
C ASP A 47 -7.13 -9.15 -6.26
N CYS A 48 -8.31 -9.16 -6.87
CA CYS A 48 -9.39 -8.24 -6.52
C CYS A 48 -9.80 -8.46 -5.05
N LYS A 49 -9.94 -7.36 -4.29
CA LYS A 49 -10.41 -7.38 -2.90
C LYS A 49 -11.82 -6.85 -2.78
N TRP A 50 -12.09 -5.71 -3.42
CA TRP A 50 -13.40 -5.13 -3.52
C TRP A 50 -13.43 -4.10 -4.65
N TYR A 51 -14.62 -3.72 -5.08
CA TYR A 51 -14.85 -2.57 -5.94
C TYR A 51 -16.10 -1.83 -5.45
N ILE A 52 -16.15 -0.52 -5.71
CA ILE A 52 -17.30 0.33 -5.37
C ILE A 52 -17.57 1.23 -6.59
N PRO A 53 -18.78 1.20 -7.19
CA PRO A 53 -19.17 2.16 -8.21
C PRO A 53 -19.06 3.59 -7.69
N LEU A 54 -18.63 4.55 -8.51
CA LEU A 54 -18.50 5.95 -8.07
C LEU A 54 -19.85 6.57 -7.67
N THR A 55 -20.97 6.03 -8.17
CA THR A 55 -22.33 6.43 -7.77
C THR A 55 -22.66 6.09 -6.32
N ASP A 56 -21.98 5.08 -5.78
CA ASP A 56 -22.25 4.51 -4.45
C ASP A 56 -21.14 4.89 -3.46
N LEU A 57 -20.15 5.69 -3.89
CA LEU A 57 -18.98 6.07 -3.13
C LEU A 57 -19.12 7.46 -2.53
N SER A 58 -18.85 7.57 -1.23
CA SER A 58 -18.68 8.85 -0.53
C SER A 58 -17.30 8.89 0.10
N PHE A 59 -16.57 10.00 -0.08
CA PHE A 59 -15.27 10.22 0.55
C PHE A 59 -15.45 11.04 1.82
N GLN A 60 -15.06 10.47 2.95
CA GLN A 60 -14.93 11.20 4.20
C GLN A 60 -13.45 11.54 4.40
N MET A 61 -13.14 12.82 4.60
CA MET A 61 -11.82 13.22 5.04
C MET A 61 -11.70 12.82 6.51
N VAL A 62 -10.79 11.89 6.80
CA VAL A 62 -10.49 11.50 8.18
C VAL A 62 -9.55 12.57 8.75
N ASP A 63 -9.92 13.18 9.87
CA ASP A 63 -8.98 14.00 10.65
C ASP A 63 -7.84 13.10 11.11
N GLU A 64 -6.58 13.51 10.94
CA GLU A 64 -5.39 12.68 11.18
C GLU A 64 -5.35 12.05 12.59
N SER A 65 -6.10 12.60 13.56
CA SER A 65 -6.24 12.07 14.92
C SER A 65 -7.08 10.78 15.03
N GLU A 66 -8.04 10.55 14.13
CA GLU A 66 -8.98 9.42 14.20
C GLU A 66 -8.47 8.16 13.48
N ALA A 67 -7.42 8.30 12.66
CA ALA A 67 -6.99 7.22 11.75
C ALA A 67 -6.21 6.08 12.45
N ALA A 68 -5.82 6.21 13.72
CA ALA A 68 -4.81 5.30 14.28
C ALA A 68 -4.89 4.94 15.79
N PRO A 69 -6.05 4.82 16.46
CA PRO A 69 -6.01 4.43 17.88
C PRO A 69 -5.57 2.96 18.11
N ASN A 70 -5.80 2.05 17.16
CA ASN A 70 -5.75 0.60 17.43
C ASN A 70 -4.69 -0.21 16.65
N ILE A 71 -3.78 0.43 15.91
CA ILE A 71 -2.72 -0.30 15.23
C ILE A 71 -1.38 0.09 15.84
N PRO A 72 -0.61 -0.88 16.39
CA PRO A 72 0.70 -0.59 16.96
C PRO A 72 1.52 0.26 16.00
N LEU A 73 1.90 1.44 16.46
CA LEU A 73 2.92 2.24 15.79
C LEU A 73 4.22 1.48 15.99
N VAL A 74 4.96 1.26 14.90
CA VAL A 74 6.32 0.74 15.01
C VAL A 74 7.13 1.79 15.75
N PRO A 75 7.83 1.46 16.85
CA PRO A 75 8.64 2.43 17.57
C PRO A 75 9.67 3.08 16.64
N ASP A 76 9.93 4.37 16.82
CA ASP A 76 10.90 5.11 15.99
C ASP A 76 12.30 4.48 16.06
N GLU A 77 12.65 3.90 17.22
CA GLU A 77 13.92 3.18 17.42
C GLU A 77 14.06 1.97 16.49
N GLU A 78 12.98 1.21 16.29
CA GLU A 78 12.98 0.07 15.36
C GLU A 78 13.12 0.56 13.91
N LEU A 79 12.48 1.67 13.57
CA LEU A 79 12.58 2.27 12.23
C LEU A 79 14.00 2.77 11.95
N ASP A 80 14.63 3.41 12.92
CA ASP A 80 16.00 3.90 12.78
C ASP A 80 17.02 2.76 12.71
N ALA A 81 16.82 1.71 13.50
CA ALA A 81 17.61 0.48 13.38
C ALA A 81 17.51 -0.13 11.97
N LEU A 82 16.31 -0.08 11.35
CA LEU A 82 16.09 -0.56 10.00
C LEU A 82 16.77 0.33 8.94
N LYS A 83 16.71 1.66 9.09
CA LYS A 83 17.44 2.61 8.23
C LYS A 83 18.95 2.40 8.29
N ILE A 84 19.50 2.16 9.48
CA ILE A 84 20.92 1.85 9.67
C ILE A 84 21.28 0.55 8.95
N LYS A 85 20.49 -0.52 9.13
CA LYS A 85 20.70 -1.80 8.42
C LYS A 85 20.67 -1.62 6.90
N ILE A 86 19.70 -0.87 6.37
CA ILE A 86 19.60 -0.58 4.93
C ILE A 86 20.86 0.16 4.43
N SER A 87 21.33 1.16 5.20
CA SER A 87 22.52 1.93 4.86
C SER A 87 23.79 1.08 4.86
N GLN A 88 23.93 0.19 5.85
CA GLN A 88 25.05 -0.74 5.94
C GLN A 88 25.07 -1.71 4.76
N ILE A 89 23.93 -2.35 4.46
CA ILE A 89 23.80 -3.26 3.31
C ILE A 89 24.15 -2.54 2.00
N LYS A 90 23.70 -1.29 1.83
CA LYS A 90 24.02 -0.49 0.64
C LYS A 90 25.53 -0.21 0.52
N SER A 91 26.20 0.05 1.64
CA SER A 91 27.65 0.27 1.69
C SER A 91 28.42 -1.00 1.33
N ASP A 92 28.02 -2.14 1.88
CA ASP A 92 28.66 -3.43 1.62
C ASP A 92 28.52 -3.83 0.14
N ILE A 93 27.34 -3.65 -0.46
CA ILE A 93 27.11 -3.86 -1.91
C ILE A 93 28.01 -2.95 -2.77
N GLN A 94 28.26 -1.71 -2.35
CA GLN A 94 29.14 -0.81 -3.09
C GLN A 94 30.62 -1.21 -3.00
N ARG A 95 31.03 -1.85 -1.90
CA ARG A 95 32.41 -2.31 -1.69
C ARG A 95 32.73 -3.60 -2.45
N GLU A 96 31.72 -4.40 -2.75
CA GLU A 96 31.85 -5.63 -3.54
C GLU A 96 31.87 -5.41 -5.07
N LYS A 97 31.66 -4.16 -5.53
CA LYS A 97 31.84 -3.76 -6.93
C LYS A 97 33.24 -3.23 -7.20
#